data_AF-A0ABD2NQT1-F1
#
_entry.id   AF-A0ABD2NQT1-F1
#
_cell.length_a   1.000
_cell.length_b   1.000
_cell.length_c   1.000
_cell.angle_alpha   90.00
_cell.angle_beta   90.00
_cell.angle_gamma   90.00
#
_symmetry.space_group_name_H-M   'P 1'
#
loop_
_entity.id
_entity.type
_entity.pdbx_description
1 polymer ?
#
loop_
_entity_poly.entity_id
_entity_poly.type
_entity_poly.pdbx_seq_one_letter_code
_entity_poly.pdbx_strand_id
1 'polypeptide(L)'
;MQKCTKPNLKESSQTRWSAKHQAVTALLNNLPEVVKALQEIEEFSSVAESKYEAGHLLHAIKEAAAISEKLKIEPVLQNKRISKKKREHDEFCENESRPLDLYGLFSKDLKAVFDKILTEIKTRVESAKGLHENFGSLSDNAILNMSTDDLQKNGADLARKYSKDLNAVDFCQKLPVFKDLVSELNEKSSAFDLLQHLCKKRFLMLV
;
A
#
# COMPACT_ATOMS: atom_id res chain seq x y z
N MET A 1 26.74 -37.31 15.34
CA MET A 1 27.47 -36.13 14.82
C MET A 1 26.58 -35.46 13.77
N GLN A 2 25.98 -34.31 14.10
CA GLN A 2 25.14 -33.56 13.16
C GLN A 2 26.00 -33.03 12.02
N LYS A 3 25.70 -33.42 10.78
CA LYS A 3 26.32 -32.84 9.59
C LYS A 3 25.72 -31.45 9.39
N CYS A 4 26.49 -30.40 9.66
CA CYS A 4 26.12 -29.05 9.27
C CYS A 4 26.06 -28.96 7.74
N THR A 5 24.84 -28.85 7.19
CA THR A 5 24.60 -28.46 5.80
C THR A 5 25.06 -27.01 5.61
N LYS A 6 25.89 -26.77 4.60
CA LYS A 6 26.40 -25.43 4.27
C LYS A 6 25.22 -24.49 3.95
N PRO A 7 25.06 -23.34 4.62
CA PRO A 7 23.98 -22.41 4.31
C PRO A 7 24.30 -21.65 3.01
N ASN A 8 23.95 -22.25 1.87
CA ASN A 8 24.06 -21.62 0.54
C ASN A 8 22.81 -20.79 0.15
N LEU A 9 21.79 -20.74 1.01
CA LEU A 9 20.58 -19.94 0.78
C LEU A 9 20.78 -18.52 1.31
N LYS A 10 21.20 -17.61 0.43
CA LYS A 10 21.13 -16.16 0.70
C LYS A 10 19.67 -15.71 0.78
N GLU A 11 19.41 -14.69 1.60
CA GLU A 11 18.12 -14.00 1.73
C GLU A 11 17.52 -13.62 0.36
N SER A 12 16.19 -13.72 0.28
CA SER A 12 15.37 -13.56 -0.92
C SER A 12 15.72 -12.31 -1.76
N SER A 13 16.09 -12.50 -3.03
CA SER A 13 16.40 -11.38 -3.93
C SER A 13 15.17 -10.59 -4.44
N GLN A 14 15.34 -9.28 -4.70
CA GLN A 14 14.29 -8.30 -5.05
C GLN A 14 13.37 -8.60 -6.26
N THR A 15 13.66 -9.58 -7.11
CA THR A 15 12.79 -9.89 -8.26
C THR A 15 12.47 -11.36 -8.34
N ARG A 16 11.20 -11.67 -8.67
CA ARG A 16 10.66 -13.03 -8.82
C ARG A 16 11.53 -13.93 -9.72
N TRP A 17 12.18 -13.36 -10.74
CA TRP A 17 13.06 -14.09 -11.65
C TRP A 17 14.43 -14.43 -11.03
N SER A 18 14.98 -13.54 -10.20
CA SER A 18 16.25 -13.77 -9.51
C SER A 18 16.10 -14.80 -8.37
N ALA A 19 14.97 -14.79 -7.66
CA ALA A 19 14.66 -15.81 -6.65
C ALA A 19 14.53 -17.22 -7.28
N LYS A 20 13.83 -17.34 -8.43
CA LYS A 20 13.74 -18.60 -9.18
C LYS A 20 15.12 -19.11 -9.60
N HIS A 21 15.94 -18.23 -10.17
CA HIS A 21 17.30 -18.59 -10.58
C HIS A 21 18.13 -19.06 -9.38
N GLN A 22 18.11 -18.33 -8.26
CA GLN A 22 18.85 -18.70 -7.05
C GLN A 22 18.42 -20.06 -6.50
N ALA A 23 17.12 -20.32 -6.42
CA ALA A 23 16.59 -21.60 -5.95
C ALA A 23 17.04 -22.77 -6.87
N VAL A 24 16.95 -22.58 -8.18
CA VAL A 24 17.37 -23.60 -9.16
C VAL A 24 18.89 -23.82 -9.13
N THR A 25 19.69 -22.75 -9.01
CA THR A 25 21.15 -22.87 -8.88
C THR A 25 21.56 -23.55 -7.57
N ALA A 26 20.90 -23.22 -6.45
CA ALA A 26 21.13 -23.88 -5.18
C ALA A 26 20.76 -25.37 -5.24
N LEU A 27 19.63 -25.70 -5.88
CA LEU A 27 19.24 -27.09 -6.09
C LEU A 27 20.25 -27.83 -6.96
N LEU A 28 20.71 -27.24 -8.06
CA LEU A 28 21.71 -27.84 -8.94
C LEU A 28 23.03 -28.15 -8.20
N ASN A 29 23.51 -27.20 -7.40
CA ASN A 29 24.76 -27.36 -6.66
C ASN A 29 24.67 -28.40 -5.53
N ASN A 30 23.50 -28.57 -4.94
CA ASN A 30 23.28 -29.52 -3.84
C ASN A 30 22.49 -30.77 -4.28
N LEU A 31 22.27 -30.97 -5.58
CA LEU A 31 21.51 -32.09 -6.14
C LEU A 31 21.98 -33.47 -5.63
N PRO A 32 23.30 -33.79 -5.57
CA PRO A 32 23.74 -35.08 -5.04
C PRO A 32 23.38 -35.28 -3.56
N GLU A 33 23.40 -34.21 -2.77
CA GLU A 33 23.01 -34.27 -1.35
C GLU A 33 21.49 -34.47 -1.20
N VAL A 34 20.70 -33.83 -2.05
CA VAL A 34 19.24 -33.97 -2.08
C VAL A 34 18.83 -35.39 -2.50
N VAL A 35 19.44 -35.96 -3.54
CA VAL A 35 19.18 -37.34 -3.97
C VAL A 35 19.49 -38.33 -2.85
N LYS A 36 20.60 -38.13 -2.14
CA LYS A 36 20.96 -38.95 -0.99
C LYS A 36 19.94 -38.84 0.14
N ALA A 37 19.50 -37.63 0.46
CA ALA A 37 18.48 -37.41 1.50
C ALA A 37 17.13 -38.06 1.13
N LEU A 38 16.73 -37.99 -0.14
CA LEU A 38 15.51 -38.65 -0.62
C LEU A 38 15.61 -40.18 -0.55
N GLN A 39 16.77 -40.76 -0.86
CA GLN A 39 17.01 -42.22 -0.69
C GLN A 39 16.92 -42.62 0.78
N GLU A 40 17.51 -41.83 1.68
CA GLU A 40 17.41 -42.07 3.12
C GLU A 40 15.96 -41.99 3.61
N ILE A 41 15.15 -41.08 3.07
CA ILE A 41 13.72 -40.97 3.42
C ILE A 41 12.93 -42.16 2.88
N GLU A 42 13.21 -42.60 1.65
CA GLU A 42 12.55 -43.76 1.05
C GLU A 42 12.81 -45.05 1.86
N GLU A 43 14.06 -45.26 2.29
CA GLU A 43 14.47 -46.46 3.04
C GLU A 43 14.04 -46.43 4.51
N PHE A 44 14.21 -45.29 5.20
CA PHE A 44 14.11 -45.23 6.67
C PHE A 44 12.85 -44.52 7.21
N SER A 45 12.03 -43.88 6.36
CA SER A 45 10.82 -43.19 6.85
C SER A 45 9.78 -44.17 7.41
N SER A 46 9.24 -43.87 8.58
CA SER A 46 8.09 -44.60 9.16
C SER A 46 6.76 -44.18 8.55
N VAL A 47 6.69 -43.01 7.90
CA VAL A 47 5.49 -42.45 7.29
C VAL A 47 5.38 -42.89 5.83
N ALA A 48 4.27 -43.55 5.48
CA ALA A 48 4.02 -44.10 4.14
C ALA A 48 3.94 -43.00 3.06
N GLU A 49 3.32 -41.86 3.37
CA GLU A 49 3.24 -40.71 2.46
C GLU A 49 4.63 -40.18 2.09
N SER A 50 5.49 -39.98 3.09
CA SER A 50 6.86 -39.51 2.86
C SER A 50 7.70 -40.47 2.02
N LYS A 51 7.46 -41.79 2.13
CA LYS A 51 8.10 -42.80 1.28
C LYS A 51 7.64 -42.69 -0.17
N TYR A 52 6.34 -42.59 -0.38
CA TYR A 52 5.75 -42.46 -1.71
C TYR A 52 6.24 -41.19 -2.40
N GLU A 53 6.21 -40.05 -1.72
CA GLU A 53 6.67 -38.77 -2.26
C GLU A 53 8.17 -38.78 -2.56
N ALA A 54 9.00 -39.34 -1.66
CA ALA A 54 10.43 -39.48 -1.91
C ALA A 54 10.74 -40.37 -3.12
N GLY A 55 10.06 -41.52 -3.24
CA GLY A 55 10.20 -42.43 -4.38
C GLY A 55 9.73 -41.81 -5.69
N HIS A 56 8.61 -41.07 -5.68
CA HIS A 56 8.10 -40.35 -6.85
C HIS A 56 9.10 -39.28 -7.33
N LEU A 57 9.64 -38.48 -6.40
CA LEU A 57 10.63 -37.46 -6.73
C LEU A 57 11.94 -38.08 -7.25
N LEU A 58 12.40 -39.20 -6.68
CA LEU A 58 13.57 -39.93 -7.18
C LEU A 58 13.35 -40.48 -8.59
N HIS A 59 12.14 -40.99 -8.87
CA HIS A 59 11.79 -41.46 -10.20
C HIS A 59 11.81 -40.31 -11.22
N ALA A 60 11.19 -39.18 -10.89
CA ALA A 60 11.15 -37.99 -11.75
C ALA A 60 12.56 -37.44 -12.04
N ILE A 61 13.47 -37.43 -11.06
CA ILE A 61 14.86 -37.02 -11.26
C ILE A 61 15.59 -37.96 -12.24
N LYS A 62 15.40 -39.28 -12.10
CA LYS A 62 16.02 -40.28 -12.99
C LYS A 62 15.47 -40.18 -14.42
N GLU A 63 14.16 -40.01 -14.56
CA GLU A 63 13.52 -39.83 -15.86
C GLU A 63 14.01 -38.54 -16.55
N ALA A 64 14.07 -37.43 -15.81
CA ALA A 64 14.59 -36.17 -16.32
C ALA A 64 16.06 -36.28 -16.76
N ALA A 65 16.89 -37.03 -16.02
CA ALA A 65 18.29 -37.29 -16.41
C ALA A 65 18.37 -38.07 -17.73
N ALA A 66 17.57 -39.12 -17.90
CA ALA A 66 17.52 -39.90 -19.14
C ALA A 66 17.03 -39.07 -20.33
N ILE A 67 16.03 -38.20 -20.12
CA ILE A 67 15.54 -37.27 -21.14
C ILE A 67 16.63 -36.26 -21.52
N SER A 68 17.34 -35.71 -20.54
CA SER A 68 18.43 -34.75 -20.77
C SER A 68 19.56 -35.35 -21.61
N GLU A 69 19.93 -36.61 -21.32
CA GLU A 69 20.94 -37.36 -22.07
C GLU A 69 20.48 -37.61 -23.52
N LYS A 70 19.23 -38.04 -23.70
CA LYS A 70 18.62 -38.24 -25.03
C LYS A 70 18.59 -36.95 -25.87
N LEU A 71 18.35 -35.81 -25.22
CA LEU A 71 18.27 -34.50 -25.88
C LEU A 71 19.62 -33.77 -25.99
N LYS A 72 20.71 -34.36 -25.48
CA LYS A 72 22.06 -33.75 -25.44
C LYS A 72 22.05 -32.34 -24.83
N ILE A 73 21.25 -32.14 -23.78
CA ILE A 73 21.19 -30.86 -23.05
C ILE A 73 22.32 -30.86 -22.03
N GLU A 74 23.29 -29.94 -22.18
CA GLU A 74 24.30 -29.72 -21.16
C GLU A 74 23.67 -29.08 -19.91
N PRO A 75 23.99 -29.53 -18.68
CA PRO A 75 23.44 -29.00 -17.43
C PRO A 75 24.10 -27.67 -17.03
N VAL A 76 24.24 -26.76 -18.00
CA VAL A 76 24.79 -25.42 -17.80
C VAL A 76 23.63 -24.43 -17.88
N LEU A 77 23.34 -23.76 -16.77
CA LEU A 77 22.45 -22.60 -16.76
C LEU A 77 23.17 -21.46 -17.49
N GLN A 78 23.07 -21.42 -18.82
CA GLN A 78 23.74 -20.40 -19.61
C GLN A 78 23.15 -19.01 -19.33
N ASN A 79 23.95 -18.22 -18.63
CA ASN A 79 23.93 -16.76 -18.52
C ASN A 79 22.64 -16.09 -18.04
N LYS A 80 22.75 -15.55 -16.82
CA LYS A 80 21.93 -14.44 -16.32
C LYS A 80 22.01 -13.28 -17.31
N ARG A 81 20.86 -12.80 -17.79
CA ARG A 81 20.79 -11.54 -18.56
C ARG A 81 21.27 -10.40 -17.65
N ILE A 82 22.46 -9.87 -17.90
CA ILE A 82 22.96 -8.65 -17.26
C ILE A 82 22.48 -7.48 -18.11
N SER A 83 21.62 -6.62 -17.55
CA SER A 83 21.17 -5.42 -18.26
C SER A 83 22.30 -4.42 -18.35
N LYS A 84 22.73 -4.07 -19.58
CA LYS A 84 23.71 -3.01 -19.82
C LYS A 84 23.03 -1.65 -19.62
N LYS A 85 23.69 -0.70 -18.94
CA LYS A 85 23.26 0.70 -18.95
C LYS A 85 23.50 1.30 -20.34
N LYS A 86 22.72 2.32 -20.71
CA LYS A 86 22.92 3.12 -21.92
C LYS A 86 24.27 3.85 -21.79
N ARG A 87 25.08 3.83 -22.86
CA ARG A 87 26.48 4.28 -22.89
C ARG A 87 26.60 5.70 -23.47
N GLU A 88 27.59 6.45 -23.00
CA GLU A 88 28.20 7.54 -23.78
C GLU A 88 29.33 6.96 -24.65
N HIS A 89 29.81 7.73 -25.63
CA HIS A 89 30.89 7.30 -26.54
C HIS A 89 32.23 7.32 -25.77
N ASP A 90 33.08 6.31 -25.99
CA ASP A 90 34.47 6.16 -25.47
C ASP A 90 34.72 5.72 -24.01
N GLU A 91 33.73 5.29 -23.24
CA GLU A 91 34.00 4.65 -21.94
C GLU A 91 34.30 3.14 -22.05
N PHE A 92 35.46 2.71 -21.53
CA PHE A 92 35.75 1.30 -21.22
C PHE A 92 35.21 0.97 -19.83
N CYS A 93 34.33 -0.04 -19.73
CA CYS A 93 33.66 -0.40 -18.47
C CYS A 93 33.94 -1.88 -18.13
N GLU A 94 34.57 -2.13 -16.99
CA GLU A 94 34.40 -3.40 -16.29
C GLU A 94 33.00 -3.45 -15.68
N ASN A 95 32.33 -4.61 -15.74
CA ASN A 95 30.91 -4.80 -15.39
C ASN A 95 30.55 -4.35 -13.96
N GLU A 96 30.39 -3.06 -13.72
CA GLU A 96 29.86 -2.52 -12.48
C GLU A 96 28.32 -2.43 -12.57
N SER A 97 27.66 -3.59 -12.69
CA SER A 97 26.40 -3.72 -11.96
C SER A 97 26.79 -3.86 -10.49
N ARG A 98 27.28 -2.79 -9.86
CA ARG A 98 27.36 -2.77 -8.40
C ARG A 98 25.93 -3.06 -7.94
N PRO A 99 25.67 -4.15 -7.22
CA PRO A 99 24.49 -4.19 -6.37
C PRO A 99 24.56 -2.88 -5.58
N LEU A 100 23.48 -2.11 -5.51
CA LEU A 100 23.43 -1.04 -4.52
C LEU A 100 23.86 -1.70 -3.20
N ASP A 101 24.83 -1.10 -2.53
CA ASP A 101 25.19 -1.49 -1.18
C ASP A 101 23.88 -1.63 -0.36
N LEU A 102 23.84 -2.59 0.57
CA LEU A 102 22.65 -2.89 1.38
C LEU A 102 22.05 -1.60 1.98
N TYR A 103 22.93 -0.68 2.37
CA TYR A 103 22.58 0.66 2.83
C TYR A 103 21.90 1.53 1.76
N GLY A 104 22.38 1.52 0.52
CA GLY A 104 21.79 2.29 -0.59
C GLY A 104 20.40 1.78 -0.99
N LEU A 105 20.19 0.47 -0.91
CA LEU A 105 18.89 -0.16 -1.18
C LEU A 105 17.88 0.17 -0.07
N PHE A 106 18.30 0.03 1.19
CA PHE A 106 17.52 0.42 2.36
C PHE A 106 17.20 1.93 2.34
N SER A 107 18.18 2.77 2.01
CA SER A 107 17.99 4.22 1.88
C SER A 107 16.98 4.57 0.79
N LYS A 108 17.01 3.87 -0.34
CA LYS A 108 16.04 4.04 -1.41
C LYS A 108 14.63 3.67 -0.96
N ASP A 109 14.47 2.55 -0.27
CA ASP A 109 13.18 2.09 0.22
C ASP A 109 12.63 3.04 1.30
N LEU A 110 13.48 3.52 2.21
CA LEU A 110 13.12 4.56 3.18
C LEU A 110 12.69 5.85 2.50
N LYS A 111 13.42 6.33 1.50
CA LYS A 111 13.06 7.54 0.75
C LYS A 111 11.70 7.39 0.08
N ALA A 112 11.42 6.23 -0.53
CA ALA A 112 10.12 5.96 -1.13
C ALA A 112 8.97 5.98 -0.10
N VAL A 113 9.21 5.47 1.12
CA VAL A 113 8.25 5.55 2.22
C VAL A 113 8.02 7.01 2.64
N PHE A 114 9.09 7.78 2.83
CA PHE A 114 8.97 9.20 3.19
C PHE A 114 8.27 10.02 2.11
N ASP A 115 8.57 9.79 0.83
CA ASP A 115 7.89 10.46 -0.29
C ASP A 115 6.39 10.15 -0.28
N LYS A 116 6.01 8.90 0.02
CA LYS A 116 4.60 8.51 0.16
C LYS A 116 3.94 9.21 1.34
N ILE A 117 4.58 9.24 2.51
CA ILE A 117 4.06 9.93 3.70
C ILE A 117 3.90 11.43 3.43
N LEU A 118 4.91 12.06 2.83
CA LEU A 118 4.86 13.49 2.48
C LEU A 118 3.75 13.79 1.48
N THR A 119 3.58 12.92 0.48
CA THR A 119 2.49 13.08 -0.50
C THR A 119 1.14 12.96 0.18
N GLU A 120 0.95 11.95 1.02
CA GLU A 120 -0.31 11.72 1.75
C GLU A 120 -0.65 12.88 2.72
N ILE A 121 0.35 13.40 3.45
CA ILE A 121 0.14 14.55 4.33
C ILE A 121 -0.26 15.77 3.51
N LYS A 122 0.46 16.05 2.41
CA LYS A 122 0.15 17.19 1.53
C LYS A 122 -1.26 17.08 0.94
N THR A 123 -1.65 15.90 0.42
CA THR A 123 -2.99 15.72 -0.15
C THR A 123 -4.08 15.91 0.89
N ARG A 124 -3.90 15.40 2.11
CA ARG A 124 -4.85 15.59 3.22
C ARG A 124 -4.97 17.04 3.64
N VAL A 125 -3.86 17.76 3.77
CA VAL A 125 -3.85 19.18 4.14
C VAL A 125 -4.52 20.02 3.06
N GLU A 126 -4.22 19.77 1.78
CA GLU A 126 -4.85 20.51 0.67
C GLU A 126 -6.36 20.21 0.59
N SER A 127 -6.75 18.96 0.80
CA SER A 127 -8.17 18.58 0.86
C SER A 127 -8.91 19.25 2.02
N ALA A 128 -8.29 19.28 3.22
CA ALA A 128 -8.84 19.95 4.39
C ALA A 128 -8.94 21.47 4.18
N LYS A 129 -7.93 22.07 3.53
CA LYS A 129 -7.94 23.48 3.14
C LYS A 129 -9.07 23.77 2.16
N GLY A 130 -9.25 22.94 1.13
CA GLY A 130 -10.36 23.08 0.18
C GLY A 130 -11.73 22.94 0.86
N LEU A 131 -11.88 22.03 1.84
CA LEU A 131 -13.10 21.95 2.65
C LEU A 131 -13.32 23.22 3.46
N HIS A 132 -12.27 23.74 4.10
CA HIS A 132 -12.36 24.98 4.88
C HIS A 132 -12.68 26.20 4.01
N GLU A 133 -12.16 26.29 2.79
CA GLU A 133 -12.52 27.39 1.87
C GLU A 133 -14.00 27.34 1.45
N ASN A 134 -14.58 26.14 1.31
CA ASN A 134 -15.98 25.98 0.92
C ASN A 134 -16.96 26.12 2.10
N PHE A 135 -16.61 25.57 3.26
CA PHE A 135 -17.52 25.44 4.41
C PHE A 135 -17.07 26.23 5.64
N GLY A 136 -15.94 26.91 5.59
CA GLY A 136 -15.37 27.64 6.73
C GLY A 136 -16.28 28.74 7.25
N SER A 137 -17.09 29.35 6.37
CA SER A 137 -18.12 30.33 6.75
C SER A 137 -19.23 29.72 7.62
N LEU A 138 -19.40 28.39 7.60
CA LEU A 138 -20.38 27.67 8.42
C LEU A 138 -19.79 27.14 9.74
N SER A 139 -18.53 27.48 10.06
CA SER A 139 -17.98 27.15 11.37
C SER A 139 -18.60 28.04 12.46
N ASP A 140 -18.80 27.49 13.66
CA ASP A 140 -19.49 28.17 14.77
C ASP A 140 -18.94 29.60 15.03
N ASN A 141 -17.62 29.74 15.04
CA ASN A 141 -16.97 31.04 15.20
C ASN A 141 -17.17 31.98 14.00
N ALA A 142 -17.20 31.46 12.77
CA ALA A 142 -17.42 32.29 11.59
C ALA A 142 -18.86 32.78 11.52
N ILE A 143 -19.84 31.90 11.77
CA ILE A 143 -21.27 32.22 11.74
C ILE A 143 -21.61 33.36 12.72
N LEU A 144 -21.06 33.30 13.94
CA LEU A 144 -21.34 34.29 14.98
C LEU A 144 -20.74 35.67 14.65
N ASN A 145 -19.50 35.69 14.17
CA ASN A 145 -18.74 36.94 13.98
C ASN A 145 -19.01 37.63 12.63
N MET A 146 -19.43 36.89 11.61
CA MET A 146 -19.65 37.45 10.27
C MET A 146 -20.98 38.18 10.14
N SER A 147 -21.09 39.16 9.24
CA SER A 147 -22.38 39.82 8.96
C SER A 147 -23.39 38.86 8.33
N THR A 148 -24.69 39.15 8.45
CA THR A 148 -25.75 38.35 7.81
C THR A 148 -25.64 38.36 6.29
N ASP A 149 -25.23 39.49 5.72
CA ASP A 149 -25.14 39.70 4.27
C ASP A 149 -23.97 38.90 3.68
N ASP A 150 -22.82 38.88 4.37
CA ASP A 150 -21.67 38.06 3.98
C ASP A 150 -21.97 36.57 4.12
N LEU A 151 -22.76 36.17 5.13
CA LEU A 151 -23.17 34.77 5.34
C LEU A 151 -24.08 34.30 4.22
N GLN A 152 -25.02 35.14 3.81
CA GLN A 152 -25.89 34.86 2.67
C GLN A 152 -25.13 34.82 1.35
N LYS A 153 -24.13 35.69 1.15
CA LYS A 153 -23.26 35.67 -0.03
C LYS A 153 -22.45 34.37 -0.12
N ASN A 154 -21.78 33.99 0.96
CA ASN A 154 -21.04 32.72 1.03
C ASN A 154 -21.98 31.51 0.85
N GLY A 155 -23.19 31.59 1.41
CA GLY A 155 -24.22 30.58 1.22
C GLY A 155 -24.69 30.46 -0.24
N ALA A 156 -24.82 31.59 -0.94
CA ALA A 156 -25.18 31.63 -2.36
C ALA A 156 -24.04 31.10 -3.26
N ASP A 157 -22.79 31.37 -2.91
CA ASP A 157 -21.62 30.79 -3.57
C ASP A 157 -21.57 29.27 -3.37
N LEU A 158 -21.85 28.79 -2.16
CA LEU A 158 -21.93 27.36 -1.84
C LEU A 158 -23.07 26.66 -2.58
N ALA A 159 -24.27 27.26 -2.58
CA ALA A 159 -25.43 26.70 -3.28
C ALA A 159 -25.24 26.67 -4.80
N ARG A 160 -24.49 27.63 -5.38
CA ARG A 160 -24.08 27.57 -6.79
C ARG A 160 -23.15 26.40 -7.07
N LYS A 161 -22.18 26.13 -6.17
CA LYS A 161 -21.24 25.02 -6.31
C LYS A 161 -21.92 23.65 -6.17
N TYR A 162 -22.92 23.54 -5.31
CA TYR A 162 -23.69 22.31 -5.07
C TYR A 162 -25.17 22.45 -5.49
N SER A 163 -25.41 22.94 -6.70
CA SER A 163 -26.76 23.23 -7.21
C SER A 163 -27.67 22.01 -7.37
N LYS A 164 -27.09 20.79 -7.36
CA LYS A 164 -27.86 19.53 -7.34
C LYS A 164 -28.46 19.22 -5.97
N ASP A 165 -27.80 19.67 -4.90
CA ASP A 165 -28.12 19.31 -3.52
C ASP A 165 -28.75 20.48 -2.76
N LEU A 166 -28.43 21.72 -3.14
CA LEU A 166 -28.85 22.93 -2.46
C LEU A 166 -29.70 23.83 -3.36
N ASN A 167 -30.92 24.13 -2.92
CA ASN A 167 -31.71 25.23 -3.46
C ASN A 167 -31.20 26.55 -2.86
N ALA A 168 -30.62 27.41 -3.70
CA ALA A 168 -30.03 28.67 -3.27
C ALA A 168 -31.01 29.59 -2.53
N VAL A 169 -32.27 29.66 -2.97
CA VAL A 169 -33.28 30.56 -2.38
C VAL A 169 -33.62 30.09 -0.96
N ASP A 170 -33.97 28.82 -0.82
CA ASP A 170 -34.34 28.24 0.48
C ASP A 170 -33.15 28.23 1.45
N PHE A 171 -31.95 27.95 0.95
CA PHE A 171 -30.74 27.87 1.77
C PHE A 171 -30.35 29.25 2.32
N CYS A 172 -30.31 30.28 1.47
CA CYS A 172 -29.97 31.64 1.90
C CYS A 172 -30.99 32.25 2.87
N GLN A 173 -32.28 31.88 2.76
CA GLN A 173 -33.32 32.30 3.72
C GLN A 173 -33.19 31.61 5.08
N LYS A 174 -32.71 30.37 5.12
CA LYS A 174 -32.52 29.59 6.37
C LYS A 174 -31.27 29.99 7.15
N LEU A 175 -30.25 30.53 6.49
CA LEU A 175 -28.96 30.88 7.12
C LEU A 175 -29.06 31.94 8.24
N PRO A 176 -29.81 33.05 8.09
CA PRO A 176 -30.00 34.01 9.19
C PRO A 176 -30.72 33.38 10.39
N VAL A 177 -31.79 32.62 10.15
CA VAL A 177 -32.53 31.90 11.20
C VAL A 177 -31.62 30.91 11.92
N PHE A 178 -30.73 30.24 11.18
CA PHE A 178 -29.73 29.35 11.74
C PHE A 178 -28.70 30.10 12.59
N LYS A 179 -28.24 31.28 12.16
CA LYS A 179 -27.32 32.12 12.93
C LYS A 179 -27.93 32.58 14.25
N ASP A 180 -29.20 33.01 14.23
CA ASP A 180 -29.93 33.40 15.44
C ASP A 180 -30.05 32.22 16.40
N LEU A 181 -30.33 31.03 15.86
CA LEU A 181 -30.34 29.81 16.64
C LEU A 181 -28.97 29.56 17.29
N VAL A 182 -27.87 29.52 16.51
CA VAL A 182 -26.50 29.24 17.00
C VAL A 182 -26.06 30.25 18.07
N SER A 183 -26.43 31.51 17.93
CA SER A 183 -26.19 32.55 18.95
C SER A 183 -26.86 32.20 20.28
N GLU A 184 -28.11 31.73 20.24
CA GLU A 184 -28.83 31.26 21.43
C GLU A 184 -28.28 29.93 21.99
N LEU A 185 -27.60 29.12 21.18
CA LEU A 185 -27.02 27.83 21.60
C LEU A 185 -25.74 28.00 22.40
N ASN A 186 -24.91 28.97 22.04
CA ASN A 186 -23.63 29.20 22.71
C ASN A 186 -23.79 29.61 24.18
N GLU A 187 -24.99 30.05 24.57
CA GLU A 187 -25.35 30.40 25.95
C GLU A 187 -25.85 29.20 26.79
N LYS A 188 -26.19 28.06 26.19
CA LYS A 188 -26.82 26.92 26.89
C LYS A 188 -26.06 25.60 26.70
N SER A 189 -25.58 25.04 27.80
CA SER A 189 -24.54 24.01 27.81
C SER A 189 -25.00 22.57 27.57
N SER A 190 -26.29 22.29 27.40
CA SER A 190 -26.78 20.91 27.18
C SER A 190 -27.64 20.78 25.94
N ALA A 191 -27.35 19.77 25.12
CA ALA A 191 -28.14 19.38 23.94
C ALA A 191 -29.63 19.11 24.27
N PHE A 192 -29.92 18.74 25.51
CA PHE A 192 -31.28 18.55 26.01
C PHE A 192 -32.03 19.89 26.17
N ASP A 193 -31.37 20.91 26.73
CA ASP A 193 -31.94 22.26 26.89
C ASP A 193 -32.25 22.89 25.53
N LEU A 194 -31.42 22.51 24.55
CA LEU A 194 -31.50 22.89 23.14
C LEU A 194 -32.74 22.34 22.45
N LEU A 195 -32.97 21.03 22.61
CA LEU A 195 -34.17 20.35 22.10
C LEU A 195 -35.45 20.91 22.74
N GLN A 196 -35.40 21.17 24.05
CA GLN A 196 -36.55 21.72 24.78
C GLN A 196 -36.87 23.15 24.31
N HIS A 197 -35.85 23.97 24.01
CA HIS A 197 -36.01 25.33 23.50
C HIS A 197 -36.58 25.35 22.06
N LEU A 198 -36.05 24.49 21.18
CA LEU A 198 -36.56 24.33 19.81
C LEU A 198 -38.02 23.88 19.78
N CYS A 199 -38.39 22.93 20.65
CA CYS A 199 -39.77 22.46 20.78
C CYS A 199 -40.71 23.58 21.28
N LYS A 200 -40.27 24.42 22.22
CA LYS A 200 -41.04 25.57 22.72
C LYS A 200 -41.22 26.67 21.66
N LYS A 201 -40.16 27.03 20.93
CA LYS A 201 -40.24 28.05 19.86
C LYS A 201 -41.15 27.61 18.70
N ARG A 202 -41.11 26.33 18.31
CA ARG A 202 -41.99 25.79 17.27
C ARG A 202 -43.47 25.82 17.69
N PHE A 203 -43.77 25.71 18.97
CA PHE A 203 -45.13 25.82 19.51
C PHE A 203 -45.66 27.27 19.49
N LEU A 204 -44.78 28.27 19.66
CA LEU A 204 -45.13 29.70 19.65
C LEU A 204 -45.33 30.30 18.24
N MET A 205 -44.82 29.68 17.17
CA MET A 205 -45.07 30.12 15.80
C MET A 205 -46.34 29.51 15.17
N LEU A 206 -47.07 28.66 15.89
CA LEU A 206 -48.29 27.97 15.43
C LEU A 206 -49.57 28.46 16.13
N VAL A 207 -49.48 29.51 16.94
CA VAL A 207 -50.59 30.25 17.57
C VAL A 207 -50.53 31.69 17.09
#